data_AF-A0A7X9KGF8-F1
#
_entry.id   AF-A0A7X9KGF8-F1
#
_cell.length_a   1.000
_cell.length_b   1.000
_cell.length_c   1.000
_cell.angle_alpha   90.00
_cell.angle_beta   90.00
_cell.angle_gamma   90.00
#
_symmetry.space_group_name_H-M   'P 1'
#
loop_
_entity.id
_entity.type
_entity.pdbx_description
1 polymer ?
#
loop_
_entity_poly.entity_id
_entity_poly.type
_entity_poly.pdbx_seq_one_letter_code
_entity_poly.pdbx_strand_id
1 'polypeptide(L)'
;MSTQRSLIADARYEVIPMKNLESQIEFIPTGASVSVTCSPAKGQQATLDLAARIVDLGHVTVPHLSARLAEDAAAVKRLGAFCRDHGLTEVFLVAGDAPEPVGPYDGVVSFLRDFLDTDHGLSRIGVTAYPDGHALIEQSVVHEALHAKQALLEEAGIPGFASTQMCFDLTTWKDWAVAERAAGLKLPLHIGVPGVIDRTKLFTMGMRLGIGNSMRFVKKNGGV
;
A
#
# COMPACT_ATOMS: atom_id res chain seq x y z
N MET A 1 -20.04 2.38 21.04
CA MET A 1 -19.44 3.52 20.29
C MET A 1 -20.20 3.68 18.99
N SER A 2 -20.32 4.90 18.44
CA SER A 2 -20.87 5.09 17.10
C SER A 2 -19.92 4.51 16.04
N THR A 3 -20.46 4.07 14.89
CA THR A 3 -19.67 3.55 13.76
C THR A 3 -18.53 4.49 13.37
N GLN A 4 -18.78 5.80 13.34
CA GLN A 4 -17.77 6.81 13.03
C GLN A 4 -16.60 6.82 14.02
N ARG A 5 -16.86 6.64 15.33
CA ARG A 5 -15.79 6.59 16.33
C ARG A 5 -14.94 5.33 16.19
N SER A 6 -15.54 4.19 15.87
CA SER A 6 -14.80 2.96 15.58
C SER A 6 -13.90 3.15 14.36
N LEU A 7 -14.45 3.67 13.26
CA LEU A 7 -13.68 3.92 12.03
C LEU A 7 -12.47 4.84 12.24
N ILE A 8 -12.59 5.83 13.13
CA ILE A 8 -11.46 6.72 13.47
C ILE A 8 -10.47 6.02 14.41
N ALA A 9 -10.95 5.26 15.39
CA ALA A 9 -10.09 4.54 16.33
C ALA A 9 -9.28 3.43 15.64
N ASP A 10 -9.89 2.78 14.65
CA ASP A 10 -9.30 1.68 13.88
C ASP A 10 -8.58 2.18 12.61
N ALA A 11 -8.50 3.50 12.41
CA ALA A 11 -7.87 4.09 11.24
C ALA A 11 -6.37 3.79 11.18
N ARG A 12 -5.87 3.58 9.97
CA ARG A 12 -4.44 3.54 9.68
C ARG A 12 -3.97 4.91 9.23
N TYR A 13 -2.87 5.37 9.81
CA TYR A 13 -2.21 6.60 9.41
C TYR A 13 -1.13 6.29 8.39
N GLU A 14 -1.25 6.79 7.17
CA GLU A 14 -0.19 6.67 6.17
C GLU A 14 0.79 7.84 6.30
N VAL A 15 2.07 7.52 6.45
CA VAL A 15 3.16 8.49 6.50
C VAL A 15 4.04 8.41 5.26
N ILE A 16 4.45 9.58 4.80
CA ILE A 16 5.35 9.73 3.65
C ILE A 16 6.69 10.23 4.17
N PRO A 17 7.82 9.59 3.82
CA PRO A 17 9.15 9.98 4.30
C PRO A 17 9.57 11.32 3.69
N MET A 18 8.96 12.42 4.13
CA MET A 18 9.29 13.79 3.77
C MET A 18 10.18 14.42 4.85
N LYS A 19 10.84 15.54 4.52
CA LYS A 19 11.79 16.21 5.44
C LYS A 19 11.17 16.60 6.79
N ASN A 20 9.88 16.95 6.81
CA ASN A 20 9.18 17.35 8.02
C ASN A 20 8.53 16.19 8.76
N LEU A 21 8.61 14.94 8.28
CA LEU A 21 7.88 13.82 8.89
C LEU A 21 8.26 13.65 10.37
N GLU A 22 9.53 13.79 10.72
CA GLU A 22 10.01 13.58 12.09
C GLU A 22 9.23 14.43 13.11
N SER A 23 9.02 15.71 12.81
CA SER A 23 8.24 16.61 13.69
C SER A 23 6.74 16.38 13.62
N GLN A 24 6.25 15.46 12.78
CA GLN A 24 4.84 15.12 12.70
C GLN A 24 4.51 13.80 13.42
N ILE A 25 5.51 12.92 13.64
CA ILE A 25 5.29 11.61 14.25
C ILE A 25 4.70 11.75 15.65
N GLU A 26 5.08 12.78 16.41
CA GLU A 26 4.54 13.04 17.76
C GLU A 26 3.03 13.25 17.82
N PHE A 27 2.39 13.60 16.69
CA PHE A 27 0.94 13.80 16.61
C PHE A 27 0.17 12.52 16.25
N ILE A 28 0.86 11.42 15.95
CA ILE A 28 0.24 10.13 15.69
C ILE A 28 -0.20 9.54 17.05
N PRO A 29 -1.45 9.08 17.20
CA PRO A 29 -1.90 8.48 18.44
C PRO A 29 -1.00 7.31 18.86
N THR A 30 -0.64 7.25 20.14
CA THR A 30 0.20 6.19 20.69
C THR A 30 -0.37 4.81 20.36
N GLY A 31 0.47 3.92 19.83
CA GLY A 31 0.07 2.56 19.45
C GLY A 31 -0.78 2.45 18.18
N ALA A 32 -1.05 3.56 17.47
CA ALA A 32 -1.80 3.52 16.22
C ALA A 32 -1.12 2.67 15.13
N SER A 33 -1.91 2.20 14.16
CA SER A 33 -1.38 1.57 12.95
C SER A 33 -0.82 2.62 12.00
N VAL A 34 0.45 2.47 11.63
CA VAL A 34 1.18 3.42 10.79
C VAL A 34 1.69 2.74 9.51
N SER A 35 1.14 3.13 8.36
CA SER A 35 1.62 2.70 7.04
C SER A 35 2.80 3.57 6.62
N VAL A 36 3.93 2.97 6.24
CA VAL A 36 5.13 3.72 5.83
C VAL A 36 5.33 3.58 4.34
N THR A 37 5.16 4.65 3.58
CA THR A 37 5.23 4.59 2.11
C THR A 37 6.66 4.38 1.59
N CYS A 38 6.74 3.81 0.39
CA CYS A 38 7.99 3.59 -0.34
C CYS A 38 8.08 4.52 -1.54
N SER A 39 9.14 5.33 -1.59
CA SER A 39 9.41 6.25 -2.69
C SER A 39 10.59 5.75 -3.53
N PRO A 40 10.44 5.62 -4.86
CA PRO A 40 11.55 5.26 -5.74
C PRO A 40 12.76 6.18 -5.60
N ALA A 41 12.53 7.48 -5.37
CA ALA A 41 13.60 8.47 -5.25
C ALA A 41 14.47 8.29 -3.99
N LYS A 42 13.92 7.67 -2.94
CA LYS A 42 14.64 7.39 -1.70
C LYS A 42 15.11 5.94 -1.58
N GLY A 43 14.56 5.06 -2.41
CA GLY A 43 14.82 3.63 -2.35
C GLY A 43 14.08 2.92 -1.22
N GLN A 44 14.13 1.59 -1.26
CA GLN A 44 13.49 0.70 -0.30
C GLN A 44 14.04 0.88 1.13
N GLN A 45 15.37 1.07 1.26
CA GLN A 45 16.04 1.15 2.57
C GLN A 45 15.51 2.31 3.43
N ALA A 46 15.22 3.47 2.82
CA ALA A 46 14.69 4.61 3.56
C ALA A 46 13.32 4.31 4.20
N THR A 47 12.52 3.43 3.60
CA THR A 47 11.25 2.95 4.19
C THR A 47 11.50 1.98 5.33
N LEU A 48 12.48 1.08 5.20
CA LEU A 48 12.85 0.12 6.25
C LEU A 48 13.41 0.84 7.49
N ASP A 49 14.31 1.81 7.30
CA ASP A 49 14.89 2.60 8.39
C ASP A 49 13.81 3.37 9.16
N LEU A 50 12.87 4.00 8.43
CA LEU A 50 11.75 4.70 9.03
C LEU A 50 10.77 3.74 9.72
N ALA A 51 10.52 2.57 9.14
CA ALA A 51 9.67 1.56 9.75
C ALA A 51 10.25 1.04 11.07
N ALA A 52 11.55 0.71 11.10
CA ALA A 52 12.25 0.33 12.33
C ALA A 52 12.13 1.42 13.40
N ARG A 53 12.31 2.70 13.00
CA ARG A 53 12.13 3.83 13.91
C ARG A 53 10.71 3.92 14.49
N ILE A 54 9.69 3.72 13.66
CA ILE A 54 8.28 3.79 14.10
C ILE A 54 7.91 2.60 15.00
N VAL A 55 8.52 1.42 14.78
CA VAL A 55 8.44 0.27 15.70
C VAL A 55 9.04 0.63 17.05
N ASP A 56 10.24 1.25 17.09
CA ASP A 56 10.89 1.66 18.34
C ASP A 56 10.06 2.70 19.14
N LEU A 57 9.21 3.46 18.45
CA LEU A 57 8.26 4.41 19.05
C LEU A 57 6.97 3.74 19.56
N GLY A 58 6.83 2.42 19.40
CA GLY A 58 5.72 1.62 19.94
C GLY A 58 4.46 1.60 19.08
N HIS A 59 4.55 1.92 17.79
CA HIS A 59 3.42 1.88 16.87
C HIS A 59 3.32 0.54 16.12
N VAL A 60 2.10 0.18 15.71
CA VAL A 60 1.87 -0.98 14.83
C VAL A 60 2.24 -0.59 13.40
N THR A 61 3.47 -0.92 13.00
CA THR A 61 4.06 -0.44 11.75
C THR A 61 3.77 -1.37 10.59
N VAL A 62 3.38 -0.80 9.45
CA VAL A 62 3.10 -1.52 8.19
C VAL A 62 3.92 -0.89 7.07
N PRO A 63 5.15 -1.36 6.81
CA PRO A 63 5.96 -0.81 5.73
C PRO A 63 5.39 -1.18 4.36
N HIS A 64 5.49 -0.25 3.43
CA HIS A 64 5.28 -0.54 2.02
C HIS A 64 6.54 -1.18 1.45
N LEU A 65 6.41 -2.35 0.83
CA LEU A 65 7.50 -3.00 0.13
C LEU A 65 7.28 -2.90 -1.38
N SER A 66 8.22 -2.26 -2.08
CA SER A 66 8.13 -2.03 -3.52
C SER A 66 8.78 -3.17 -4.30
N ALA A 67 7.97 -3.89 -5.08
CA ALA A 67 8.44 -4.97 -5.95
C ALA A 67 9.54 -4.49 -6.93
N ARG A 68 9.33 -3.36 -7.61
CA ARG A 68 10.26 -2.81 -8.61
C ARG A 68 11.59 -2.31 -8.04
N LEU A 69 11.74 -2.26 -6.71
CA LEU A 69 13.01 -1.93 -6.05
C LEU A 69 13.74 -3.17 -5.51
N ALA A 70 13.15 -4.36 -5.61
CA ALA A 70 13.82 -5.60 -5.24
C ALA A 70 14.75 -6.04 -6.37
N GLU A 71 16.04 -6.13 -6.06
CA GLU A 71 17.10 -6.45 -7.01
C GLU A 71 17.04 -7.92 -7.48
N ASP A 72 16.74 -8.83 -6.56
CA ASP A 72 16.75 -10.27 -6.79
C ASP A 72 15.97 -11.03 -5.68
N ALA A 73 15.91 -12.36 -5.77
CA ALA A 73 15.30 -13.21 -4.75
C ALA A 73 16.01 -13.13 -3.38
N ALA A 74 17.32 -12.80 -3.34
CA ALA A 74 18.03 -12.61 -2.09
C ALA A 74 17.58 -11.32 -1.39
N ALA A 75 17.29 -10.26 -2.14
CA ALA A 75 16.69 -9.04 -1.63
C ALA A 75 15.31 -9.31 -1.03
N VAL A 76 14.48 -10.10 -1.69
CA VAL A 76 13.16 -10.52 -1.15
C VAL A 76 13.32 -11.27 0.17
N LYS A 77 14.27 -12.20 0.27
CA LYS A 77 14.59 -12.89 1.54
C LYS A 77 15.05 -11.93 2.63
N ARG A 78 15.85 -10.91 2.31
CA ARG A 78 16.25 -9.86 3.26
C ARG A 78 15.03 -9.07 3.76
N LEU A 79 14.04 -8.79 2.91
CA LEU A 79 12.80 -8.14 3.31
C LEU A 79 11.98 -9.00 4.26
N GLY A 80 11.86 -10.30 4.00
CA GLY A 80 11.23 -11.25 4.92
C GLY A 80 11.94 -11.30 6.27
N ALA A 81 13.27 -11.36 6.26
CA ALA A 81 14.08 -11.33 7.47
C ALA A 81 13.87 -10.04 8.28
N PHE A 82 13.89 -8.88 7.62
CA PHE A 82 13.59 -7.60 8.26
C PHE A 82 12.23 -7.61 8.96
N CYS A 83 11.19 -8.19 8.34
CA CYS A 83 9.87 -8.29 8.96
C CYS A 83 9.90 -9.05 10.27
N ARG A 84 10.52 -10.23 10.27
CA ARG A 84 10.66 -11.06 11.47
C ARG A 84 11.52 -10.38 12.54
N ASP A 85 12.66 -9.84 12.15
CA ASP A 85 13.66 -9.28 13.08
C ASP A 85 13.13 -8.02 13.80
N HIS A 86 12.22 -7.28 13.16
CA HIS A 86 11.52 -6.13 13.77
C HIS A 86 10.13 -6.48 14.32
N GLY A 87 9.75 -7.77 14.36
CA GLY A 87 8.47 -8.21 14.91
C GLY A 87 7.25 -7.64 14.18
N LEU A 88 7.37 -7.36 12.88
CA LEU A 88 6.26 -6.89 12.06
C LEU A 88 5.22 -7.99 11.91
N THR A 89 3.95 -7.63 12.05
CA THR A 89 2.83 -8.56 11.88
C THR A 89 2.14 -8.38 10.53
N GLU A 90 2.44 -7.28 9.83
CA GLU A 90 1.82 -6.91 8.57
C GLU A 90 2.75 -6.07 7.69
N VAL A 91 2.66 -6.25 6.36
CA VAL A 91 3.26 -5.37 5.34
C VAL A 91 2.24 -5.02 4.27
N PHE A 92 2.54 -3.98 3.48
CA PHE A 92 1.75 -3.61 2.30
C PHE A 92 2.60 -3.71 1.04
N LEU A 93 2.22 -4.56 0.09
CA LEU A 93 2.98 -4.78 -1.13
C LEU A 93 2.48 -3.87 -2.26
N VAL A 94 3.42 -3.14 -2.86
CA VAL A 94 3.18 -2.23 -3.98
C VAL A 94 4.10 -2.60 -5.14
N ALA A 95 3.66 -2.35 -6.38
CA ALA A 95 4.57 -2.49 -7.52
C ALA A 95 5.72 -1.47 -7.39
N GLY A 96 5.37 -0.23 -7.05
CA GLY A 96 6.28 0.91 -6.96
C GLY A 96 6.34 1.70 -8.27
N ASP A 97 6.71 2.97 -8.14
CA ASP A 97 6.71 3.92 -9.26
C ASP A 97 8.09 4.10 -9.93
N ALA A 98 9.05 3.20 -9.65
CA ALA A 98 10.35 3.21 -10.32
C ALA A 98 10.13 2.97 -11.83
N PRO A 99 10.60 3.84 -12.75
CA PRO A 99 10.27 3.72 -14.17
C PRO A 99 10.66 2.38 -14.79
N GLU A 100 11.81 1.84 -14.40
CA GLU A 100 12.30 0.51 -14.73
C GLU A 100 12.48 -0.29 -13.43
N PRO A 101 12.13 -1.59 -13.40
CA PRO A 101 12.42 -2.41 -12.23
C PRO A 101 13.95 -2.58 -12.09
N VAL A 102 14.44 -2.55 -10.85
CA VAL A 102 15.86 -2.80 -10.56
C VAL A 102 16.22 -4.27 -10.78
N GLY A 103 15.25 -5.15 -10.56
CA GLY A 103 15.39 -6.60 -10.69
C GLY A 103 14.26 -7.23 -11.54
N PRO A 104 13.93 -8.50 -11.31
CA PRO A 104 13.01 -9.25 -12.16
C PRO A 104 11.51 -8.97 -11.91
N TYR A 105 11.18 -8.03 -11.03
CA TYR A 105 9.80 -7.82 -10.57
C TYR A 105 9.19 -6.55 -11.15
N ASP A 106 8.40 -6.69 -12.21
CA ASP A 106 7.60 -5.59 -12.78
C ASP A 106 6.39 -5.21 -11.92
N GLY A 107 5.95 -6.11 -11.04
CA GLY A 107 4.78 -5.91 -10.22
C GLY A 107 4.68 -6.89 -9.05
N VAL A 108 3.60 -6.76 -8.30
CA VAL A 108 3.43 -7.49 -7.02
C VAL A 108 3.21 -8.98 -7.22
N VAL A 109 2.67 -9.46 -8.35
CA VAL A 109 2.30 -10.89 -8.48
C VAL A 109 3.52 -11.80 -8.37
N SER A 110 4.58 -11.55 -9.13
CA SER A 110 5.82 -12.35 -9.06
C SER A 110 6.57 -12.11 -7.74
N PHE A 111 6.64 -10.85 -7.30
CA PHE A 111 7.28 -10.51 -6.02
C PHE A 111 6.60 -11.19 -4.83
N LEU A 112 5.27 -11.19 -4.78
CA LEU A 112 4.48 -11.80 -3.71
C LEU A 112 4.73 -13.30 -3.67
N ARG A 113 4.79 -13.99 -4.82
CA ARG A 113 5.12 -15.41 -4.86
C ARG A 113 6.46 -15.70 -4.16
N ASP A 114 7.51 -15.01 -4.55
CA ASP A 114 8.84 -15.19 -3.95
C ASP A 114 8.89 -14.74 -2.48
N PHE A 115 8.09 -13.72 -2.12
CA PHE A 115 8.01 -13.21 -0.76
C PHE A 115 7.30 -14.19 0.19
N LEU A 116 6.23 -14.86 -0.27
CA LEU A 116 5.51 -15.88 0.51
C LEU A 116 6.38 -17.10 0.84
N ASP A 117 7.40 -17.39 0.01
CA ASP A 117 8.37 -18.46 0.26
C ASP A 117 9.44 -18.08 1.30
N THR A 118 9.40 -16.86 1.84
CA THR A 118 10.33 -16.41 2.89
C THR A 118 9.80 -16.69 4.29
N ASP A 119 10.71 -16.80 5.26
CA ASP A 119 10.34 -16.89 6.68
C ASP A 119 10.01 -15.50 7.26
N HIS A 120 8.98 -14.84 6.70
CA HIS A 120 8.66 -13.44 7.01
C HIS A 120 7.91 -13.25 8.35
N GLY A 121 7.31 -14.29 8.93
CA GLY A 121 6.62 -14.24 10.23
C GLY A 121 5.32 -13.42 10.28
N LEU A 122 4.87 -12.90 9.13
CA LEU A 122 3.70 -12.03 9.04
C LEU A 122 2.38 -12.80 9.24
N SER A 123 1.43 -12.15 9.89
CA SER A 123 0.06 -12.66 10.09
C SER A 123 -0.92 -12.17 9.03
N ARG A 124 -0.56 -11.11 8.29
CA ARG A 124 -1.39 -10.50 7.26
C ARG A 124 -0.55 -9.78 6.21
N ILE A 125 -0.98 -9.80 4.95
CA ILE A 125 -0.34 -9.05 3.85
C ILE A 125 -1.37 -8.20 3.11
N GLY A 126 -1.06 -6.92 2.95
CA GLY A 126 -1.87 -6.01 2.15
C GLY A 126 -1.38 -5.89 0.71
N VAL A 127 -2.31 -5.68 -0.22
CA VAL A 127 -2.00 -5.43 -1.63
C VAL A 127 -2.79 -4.25 -2.19
N THR A 128 -2.30 -3.65 -3.27
CA THR A 128 -3.00 -2.54 -3.94
C THR A 128 -4.25 -2.98 -4.70
N ALA A 129 -5.27 -2.12 -4.70
CA ALA A 129 -6.43 -2.15 -5.59
C ALA A 129 -6.67 -0.77 -6.21
N TYR A 130 -7.25 -0.75 -7.41
CA TYR A 130 -7.46 0.49 -8.18
C TYR A 130 -8.90 0.54 -8.72
N PRO A 131 -9.86 1.03 -7.92
CA PRO A 131 -11.25 1.17 -8.35
C PRO A 131 -11.40 2.07 -9.58
N ASP A 132 -10.63 3.15 -9.60
CA ASP A 132 -10.54 4.12 -10.69
C ASP A 132 -9.65 3.65 -11.86
N GLY A 133 -9.09 2.43 -11.77
CA GLY A 133 -8.08 1.94 -12.69
C GLY A 133 -6.69 2.57 -12.50
N HIS A 134 -5.78 2.26 -13.42
CA HIS A 134 -4.40 2.71 -13.35
C HIS A 134 -3.99 3.43 -14.64
N ALA A 135 -3.32 4.59 -14.52
CA ALA A 135 -3.05 5.46 -15.68
C ALA A 135 -2.18 4.83 -16.79
N LEU A 136 -1.42 3.79 -16.45
CA LEU A 136 -0.46 3.13 -17.34
C LEU A 136 -0.76 1.65 -17.58
N ILE A 137 -1.78 1.09 -16.90
CA ILE A 137 -2.06 -0.35 -16.94
C ILE A 137 -3.54 -0.52 -17.29
N GLU A 138 -3.79 -1.35 -18.31
CA GLU A 138 -5.15 -1.67 -18.75
C GLU A 138 -5.99 -2.24 -17.60
N GLN A 139 -7.29 -1.91 -17.59
CA GLN A 139 -8.19 -2.26 -16.50
C GLN A 139 -8.27 -3.79 -16.29
N SER A 140 -8.29 -4.57 -17.38
CA SER A 140 -8.30 -6.03 -17.30
C SER A 140 -7.05 -6.58 -16.62
N VAL A 141 -5.88 -6.01 -16.90
CA VAL A 141 -4.60 -6.43 -16.30
C VAL A 141 -4.59 -6.11 -14.80
N VAL A 142 -5.11 -4.95 -14.40
CA VAL A 142 -5.24 -4.58 -12.98
C VAL A 142 -6.17 -5.54 -12.24
N HIS A 143 -7.31 -5.87 -12.86
CA HIS A 143 -8.27 -6.84 -12.35
C HIS A 143 -7.64 -8.23 -12.18
N GLU A 144 -7.06 -8.78 -13.24
CA GLU A 144 -6.38 -10.08 -13.23
C GLU A 144 -5.28 -10.14 -12.17
N ALA A 145 -4.46 -9.09 -12.06
CA ALA A 145 -3.43 -9.01 -11.04
C ALA A 145 -3.98 -8.99 -9.61
N LEU A 146 -5.13 -8.35 -9.36
CA LEU A 146 -5.77 -8.35 -8.04
C LEU A 146 -6.23 -9.76 -7.65
N HIS A 147 -6.87 -10.48 -8.56
CA HIS A 147 -7.33 -11.86 -8.31
C HIS A 147 -6.16 -12.84 -8.20
N ALA A 148 -5.09 -12.67 -8.99
CA ALA A 148 -3.87 -13.46 -8.85
C ALA A 148 -3.22 -13.27 -7.48
N LYS A 149 -3.16 -12.03 -6.96
CA LYS A 149 -2.65 -11.75 -5.61
C LYS A 149 -3.52 -12.41 -4.53
N GLN A 150 -4.84 -12.39 -4.68
CA GLN A 150 -5.73 -13.11 -3.76
C GLN A 150 -5.46 -14.62 -3.79
N ALA A 151 -5.38 -15.22 -4.98
CA ALA A 151 -5.14 -16.65 -5.13
C ALA A 151 -3.82 -17.08 -4.48
N LEU A 152 -2.75 -16.30 -4.64
CA LEU A 152 -1.46 -16.54 -3.99
C LEU A 152 -1.55 -16.51 -2.45
N LEU A 153 -2.28 -15.53 -1.91
CA LEU A 153 -2.49 -15.41 -0.47
C LEU A 153 -3.33 -16.58 0.08
N GLU A 154 -4.38 -16.97 -0.65
CA GLU A 154 -5.22 -18.14 -0.31
C GLU A 154 -4.40 -19.44 -0.37
N GLU A 155 -3.60 -19.64 -1.40
CA GLU A 155 -2.72 -20.82 -1.58
C GLU A 155 -1.70 -20.94 -0.44
N ALA A 156 -1.08 -19.82 -0.05
CA ALA A 156 -0.14 -19.77 1.05
C ALA A 156 -0.80 -19.82 2.45
N GLY A 157 -2.14 -19.76 2.53
CA GLY A 157 -2.87 -19.72 3.79
C GLY A 157 -2.62 -18.44 4.61
N ILE A 158 -2.20 -17.35 3.96
CA ILE A 158 -1.89 -16.07 4.62
C ILE A 158 -3.07 -15.11 4.44
N PRO A 159 -3.69 -14.62 5.53
CA PRO A 159 -4.73 -13.61 5.45
C PRO A 159 -4.27 -12.36 4.69
N GLY A 160 -5.14 -11.84 3.84
CA GLY A 160 -4.86 -10.65 3.05
C GLY A 160 -5.88 -9.54 3.22
N PHE A 161 -5.57 -8.37 2.69
CA PHE A 161 -6.54 -7.32 2.37
C PHE A 161 -6.10 -6.56 1.14
N ALA A 162 -7.04 -5.91 0.46
CA ALA A 162 -6.75 -5.00 -0.63
C ALA A 162 -7.06 -3.57 -0.20
N SER A 163 -6.10 -2.65 -0.35
CA SER A 163 -6.29 -1.24 -0.07
C SER A 163 -6.32 -0.43 -1.35
N THR A 164 -7.27 0.48 -1.44
CA THR A 164 -7.34 1.43 -2.53
C THR A 164 -6.42 2.60 -2.28
N GLN A 165 -6.10 3.31 -3.36
CA GLN A 165 -5.61 4.70 -3.26
C GLN A 165 -6.71 5.61 -2.67
N MET A 166 -6.43 6.91 -2.60
CA MET A 166 -7.41 7.92 -2.18
C MET A 166 -8.67 7.85 -3.04
N CYS A 167 -9.80 7.58 -2.39
CA CYS A 167 -11.12 7.57 -2.99
C CYS A 167 -11.65 9.01 -3.11
N PHE A 168 -11.94 9.45 -4.33
CA PHE A 168 -12.55 10.76 -4.59
C PHE A 168 -14.01 10.66 -5.07
N ASP A 169 -14.40 9.53 -5.68
CA ASP A 169 -15.78 9.23 -6.07
C ASP A 169 -16.25 7.91 -5.46
N LEU A 170 -17.24 8.02 -4.56
CA LEU A 170 -17.84 6.86 -3.88
C LEU A 170 -18.68 5.99 -4.82
N THR A 171 -19.20 6.53 -5.92
CA THR A 171 -20.00 5.76 -6.87
C THR A 171 -19.10 4.82 -7.66
N THR A 172 -18.05 5.35 -8.28
CA THR A 172 -17.01 4.55 -8.94
C THR A 172 -16.45 3.47 -8.02
N TRP A 173 -16.15 3.80 -6.76
CA TRP A 173 -15.65 2.83 -5.79
C TRP A 173 -16.65 1.69 -5.53
N LYS A 174 -17.94 2.03 -5.32
CA LYS A 174 -18.99 1.03 -5.02
C LYS A 174 -19.25 0.12 -6.21
N ASP A 175 -19.37 0.68 -7.41
CA ASP A 175 -19.65 -0.08 -8.62
C ASP A 175 -18.50 -1.05 -8.92
N TRP A 176 -17.25 -0.57 -8.77
CA TRP A 176 -16.07 -1.43 -8.84
C TRP A 176 -16.10 -2.54 -7.80
N ALA A 177 -16.35 -2.21 -6.52
CA ALA A 177 -16.37 -3.21 -5.46
C ALA A 177 -17.45 -4.28 -5.71
N VAL A 178 -18.64 -3.89 -6.18
CA VAL A 178 -19.70 -4.84 -6.56
C VAL A 178 -19.26 -5.74 -7.71
N ALA A 179 -18.64 -5.18 -8.75
CA ALA A 179 -18.13 -5.95 -9.88
C ALA A 179 -17.04 -6.95 -9.46
N GLU A 180 -16.08 -6.53 -8.64
CA GLU A 180 -15.02 -7.41 -8.13
C GLU A 180 -15.56 -8.52 -7.23
N ARG A 181 -16.55 -8.21 -6.39
CA ARG A 181 -17.25 -9.21 -5.57
C ARG A 181 -17.98 -10.23 -6.44
N ALA A 182 -18.67 -9.79 -7.49
CA ALA A 182 -19.31 -10.68 -8.46
C ALA A 182 -18.30 -11.56 -9.22
N ALA A 183 -17.08 -11.05 -9.44
CA ALA A 183 -15.97 -11.78 -10.02
C ALA A 183 -15.21 -12.71 -9.04
N GLY A 184 -15.61 -12.76 -7.76
CA GLY A 184 -15.05 -13.69 -6.78
C GLY A 184 -13.96 -13.12 -5.87
N LEU A 185 -13.76 -11.80 -5.84
CA LEU A 185 -12.85 -11.15 -4.89
C LEU A 185 -13.44 -11.29 -3.48
N LYS A 186 -12.71 -11.89 -2.55
CA LYS A 186 -13.08 -12.10 -1.14
C LYS A 186 -12.25 -11.25 -0.18
N LEU A 187 -11.09 -10.75 -0.61
CA LEU A 187 -10.22 -9.91 0.22
C LEU A 187 -11.03 -8.74 0.83
N PRO A 188 -10.88 -8.47 2.15
CA PRO A 188 -11.35 -7.24 2.77
C PRO A 188 -10.84 -6.02 1.98
N LEU A 189 -11.71 -5.02 1.81
CA LEU A 189 -11.39 -3.80 1.09
C LEU A 189 -11.18 -2.65 2.07
N HIS A 190 -10.00 -2.06 2.06
CA HIS A 190 -9.69 -0.85 2.81
C HIS A 190 -9.78 0.36 1.87
N ILE A 191 -10.52 1.38 2.28
CA ILE A 191 -10.71 2.61 1.51
C ILE A 191 -9.66 3.62 1.97
N GLY A 192 -8.82 4.06 1.04
CA GLY A 192 -7.97 5.23 1.27
C GLY A 192 -8.83 6.49 1.31
N VAL A 193 -8.82 7.20 2.43
CA VAL A 193 -9.54 8.48 2.60
C VAL A 193 -8.51 9.59 2.77
N PRO A 194 -8.58 10.69 1.99
CA PRO A 194 -7.69 11.82 2.22
C PRO A 194 -7.94 12.41 3.61
N GLY A 195 -6.86 12.74 4.33
CA GLY A 195 -6.96 13.49 5.58
C GLY A 195 -7.55 14.88 5.37
N VAL A 196 -7.68 15.66 6.46
CA VAL A 196 -8.14 17.05 6.38
C VAL A 196 -7.05 17.92 5.77
N ILE A 197 -7.03 18.00 4.44
CA ILE A 197 -6.08 18.78 3.66
C ILE A 197 -6.81 19.50 2.52
N ASP A 198 -6.36 20.70 2.20
CA ASP A 198 -6.83 21.42 1.01
C ASP A 198 -6.63 20.57 -0.25
N ARG A 199 -7.67 20.47 -1.08
CA ARG A 199 -7.67 19.64 -2.30
C ARG A 199 -6.53 20.05 -3.24
N THR A 200 -6.32 21.35 -3.44
CA THR A 200 -5.26 21.86 -4.33
C THR A 200 -3.87 21.49 -3.81
N LYS A 201 -3.70 21.56 -2.49
CA LYS A 201 -2.47 21.14 -1.82
C LYS A 201 -2.24 19.63 -1.93
N LEU A 202 -3.29 18.82 -1.75
CA LEU A 202 -3.24 17.38 -1.97
C LEU A 202 -2.85 17.04 -3.42
N PHE A 203 -3.48 17.70 -4.40
CA PHE A 203 -3.16 17.55 -5.81
C PHE A 203 -1.71 17.93 -6.15
N THR A 204 -1.23 19.03 -5.58
CA THR A 204 0.14 19.48 -5.81
C THR A 204 1.16 18.54 -5.16
N MET A 205 0.85 18.03 -3.97
CA MET A 205 1.71 17.09 -3.24
C MET A 205 1.78 15.73 -3.92
N GLY A 206 0.65 15.14 -4.33
CA GLY A 206 0.66 13.83 -5.01
C GLY A 206 1.39 13.86 -6.36
N MET A 207 1.36 14.97 -7.11
CA MET A 207 2.19 15.12 -8.32
C MET A 207 3.69 15.21 -8.01
N ARG A 208 4.09 15.86 -6.91
CA ARG A 208 5.50 15.99 -6.50
C ARG A 208 6.08 14.71 -5.89
N LEU A 209 5.25 13.89 -5.28
CA LEU A 209 5.67 12.71 -4.50
C LEU A 209 5.72 11.41 -5.34
N GLY A 210 5.52 11.48 -6.66
CA GLY A 210 5.52 10.30 -7.52
C GLY A 210 4.21 9.51 -7.52
N ILE A 211 3.28 9.84 -6.63
CA ILE A 211 1.89 9.32 -6.56
C ILE A 211 1.01 9.87 -7.71
N GLY A 212 1.64 10.42 -8.75
CA GLY A 212 1.02 11.20 -9.81
C GLY A 212 0.13 10.37 -10.75
N ASN A 213 0.32 9.05 -10.82
CA ASN A 213 -0.49 8.17 -11.66
C ASN A 213 -1.95 8.10 -11.19
N SER A 214 -2.19 8.03 -9.88
CA SER A 214 -3.53 8.06 -9.27
C SER A 214 -4.26 9.40 -9.49
N MET A 215 -3.51 10.50 -9.60
CA MET A 215 -4.09 11.84 -9.71
C MET A 215 -4.19 12.39 -11.14
N ARG A 216 -3.46 11.81 -12.09
CA ARG A 216 -3.60 12.13 -13.52
C ARG A 216 -4.96 11.65 -14.06
N PHE A 217 -5.57 10.64 -13.44
CA PHE A 217 -6.93 10.17 -13.70
C PHE A 217 -7.99 11.23 -13.35
N VAL A 218 -7.89 11.87 -12.17
CA VAL A 218 -8.82 12.93 -11.74
C VAL A 218 -8.79 14.15 -12.68
N LYS A 219 -7.62 14.43 -13.29
CA LYS A 219 -7.49 15.49 -14.29
C LYS A 219 -8.13 15.14 -15.65
N LYS A 220 -8.24 13.85 -15.99
CA LYS A 220 -8.77 13.36 -17.28
C LYS A 220 -10.29 13.16 -17.27
N ASN A 221 -10.87 12.88 -16.10
CA ASN A 221 -12.30 12.58 -15.95
C ASN A 221 -13.10 13.66 -15.22
N GLY A 222 -12.61 14.90 -15.19
CA GLY A 222 -13.28 16.11 -14.67
C GLY A 222 -14.63 15.87 -14.00
N GLY A 223 -14.62 15.48 -12.72
CA GLY A 223 -15.84 15.16 -11.99
C GLY A 223 -15.59 14.99 -10.50
N VAL A 224 -15.82 16.06 -9.74
CA VAL A 224 -16.82 16.14 -8.66
C VAL A 224 -17.45 17.52 -8.72
#